data_AF-A0A9N8N0Y9-F1
#
_entry.id   AF-A0A9N8N0Y9-F1
#
_cell.length_a   1.000
_cell.length_b   1.000
_cell.length_c   1.000
_cell.angle_alpha   90.00
_cell.angle_beta   90.00
_cell.angle_gamma   90.00
#
_symmetry.space_group_name_H-M   'P 1'
#
loop_
_entity.id
_entity.type
_entity.pdbx_description
1 polymer ?
#
loop_
_entity_poly.entity_id
_entity_poly.type
_entity_poly.pdbx_seq_one_letter_code
_entity_poly.pdbx_strand_id
1 'polypeptide(L)'
;MSSSAPPDPVNGRHPRRSRLYSWLEAVEEADRPLSWVHTMAPRVFRSAAESGYITPEFCPLFKKTLTYCFYGRPAYRFDYDGAMRAGLWAPSVVIFEPTIEHYGVLLHPFDSGAFLSGRYRSWIPSQFDLRDFELPLRCGAPAKCVRAFYGSNENYWVGNALRSPLNCSGELEVAAVSDMISDLAGDPADDRRLAIEMVLGGRIPLNREYVRALVVPDQLKTADYVLRCQYEKNIPVFAYRVYPRKTIIEHQAYIEETVRKVQEVNGAI
;
A
#
# COMPACT_ATOMS: atom_id res chain seq x y z
N MET A 1 36.95 13.09 -34.66
CA MET A 1 35.72 13.61 -34.05
C MET A 1 35.13 12.52 -33.19
N SER A 2 35.47 12.53 -31.90
CA SER A 2 34.98 11.56 -30.92
C SER A 2 33.71 12.14 -30.29
N SER A 3 32.57 11.52 -30.58
CA SER A 3 31.27 11.88 -30.01
C SER A 3 31.04 11.03 -28.77
N SER A 4 31.38 11.56 -27.59
CA SER A 4 30.99 10.98 -26.31
C SER A 4 29.50 11.24 -26.08
N ALA A 5 28.71 10.16 -25.99
CA ALA A 5 27.34 10.21 -25.47
C ALA A 5 27.34 10.77 -24.03
N PRO A 6 26.26 11.45 -23.59
CA PRO A 6 26.17 11.97 -22.23
C PRO A 6 26.08 10.81 -21.23
N PRO A 7 26.64 10.96 -20.01
CA PRO A 7 26.58 9.94 -18.98
C PRO A 7 25.14 9.76 -18.46
N ASP A 8 24.75 8.51 -18.35
CA ASP A 8 23.53 7.99 -17.74
C ASP A 8 23.52 8.30 -16.23
N PRO A 9 22.50 8.95 -15.64
CA PRO A 9 22.48 9.27 -14.22
C PRO A 9 21.94 8.07 -13.41
N VAL A 10 22.56 6.91 -13.58
CA VAL A 10 22.50 5.81 -12.60
C VAL A 10 23.87 5.74 -11.95
N ASN A 11 24.27 6.84 -11.31
CA ASN A 11 25.44 6.86 -10.45
C ASN A 11 25.16 5.96 -9.25
N GLY A 12 25.91 4.86 -9.16
CA GLY A 12 25.92 3.88 -8.08
C GLY A 12 26.37 4.43 -6.73
N ARG A 13 25.70 5.46 -6.22
CA ARG A 13 25.62 5.69 -4.79
C ARG A 13 24.61 4.69 -4.26
N HIS A 14 25.01 3.84 -3.32
CA HIS A 14 24.06 3.11 -2.49
C HIS A 14 22.95 4.10 -2.07
N PRO A 15 21.66 3.74 -2.18
CA PRO A 15 20.58 4.63 -1.79
C PRO A 15 20.89 5.17 -0.40
N ARG A 16 20.82 6.50 -0.24
CA ARG A 16 21.12 7.17 1.02
C ARG A 16 20.26 6.47 2.08
N ARG A 17 20.92 5.74 2.97
CA ARG A 17 20.24 5.01 4.03
C ARG A 17 19.53 6.03 4.92
N SER A 18 18.22 5.91 5.05
CA SER A 18 17.47 6.77 5.96
C SER A 18 17.87 6.51 7.40
N ARG A 19 17.76 7.53 8.26
CA ARG A 19 18.00 7.38 9.69
C ARG A 19 16.97 6.45 10.32
N LEU A 20 15.70 6.59 9.90
CA LEU A 20 14.62 5.68 10.28
C LEU A 20 14.99 4.21 10.02
N TYR A 21 15.47 3.87 8.83
CA TYR A 21 15.84 2.48 8.54
C TYR A 21 17.06 2.01 9.32
N SER A 22 18.02 2.89 9.59
CA SER A 22 19.18 2.56 10.40
C SER A 22 18.78 2.15 11.82
N TRP A 23 17.78 2.82 12.40
CA TRP A 23 17.20 2.44 13.68
C TRP A 23 16.41 1.12 13.61
N LEU A 24 15.65 0.89 12.52
CA LEU A 24 14.87 -0.33 12.32
C LEU A 24 15.72 -1.61 12.17
N GLU A 25 17.01 -1.51 11.85
CA GLU A 25 17.86 -2.70 11.72
C GLU A 25 17.94 -3.55 12.98
N ALA A 26 17.94 -2.89 14.13
CA ALA A 26 17.99 -3.53 15.44
C ALA A 26 16.66 -4.20 15.81
N VAL A 27 15.60 -3.98 15.02
CA VAL A 27 14.28 -4.55 15.25
C VAL A 27 14.16 -5.86 14.48
N GLU A 28 13.81 -6.92 15.21
CA GLU A 28 13.42 -8.20 14.61
C GLU A 28 12.17 -8.03 13.75
N GLU A 29 11.99 -8.87 12.74
CA GLU A 29 10.73 -8.88 12.00
C GLU A 29 9.57 -9.29 12.93
N ALA A 30 8.36 -8.85 12.56
CA ALA A 30 7.14 -9.20 13.30
C ALA A 30 6.76 -10.68 13.09
N ASP A 31 5.45 -10.92 12.97
CA ASP A 31 4.87 -12.17 12.55
C ASP A 31 5.09 -12.42 11.04
N ARG A 32 4.46 -13.47 10.50
CA ARG A 32 4.45 -13.75 9.07
C ARG A 32 4.06 -12.48 8.28
N PRO A 33 4.81 -12.10 7.21
CA PRO A 33 4.54 -10.86 6.51
C PRO A 33 3.12 -10.75 5.93
N LEU A 34 2.54 -9.56 6.06
CA LEU A 34 1.28 -9.21 5.40
C LEU A 34 1.49 -9.07 3.90
N SER A 35 0.42 -9.31 3.13
CA SER A 35 0.45 -9.16 1.68
C SER A 35 0.32 -7.69 1.26
N TRP A 36 0.88 -7.31 0.11
CA TRP A 36 0.68 -6.00 -0.50
C TRP A 36 -0.71 -5.89 -1.11
N VAL A 37 -1.35 -4.73 -0.95
CA VAL A 37 -2.75 -4.52 -1.30
C VAL A 37 -2.90 -3.30 -2.19
N HIS A 38 -3.54 -3.47 -3.34
CA HIS A 38 -3.85 -2.39 -4.28
C HIS A 38 -5.34 -2.34 -4.58
N THR A 39 -5.98 -1.23 -4.22
CA THR A 39 -7.39 -0.98 -4.52
C THR A 39 -7.49 -0.16 -5.80
N MET A 40 -8.39 -0.54 -6.70
CA MET A 40 -8.56 0.08 -8.01
C MET A 40 -10.03 0.30 -8.35
N ALA A 41 -10.29 1.33 -9.15
CA ALA A 41 -11.63 1.60 -9.67
C ALA A 41 -12.09 0.44 -10.55
N PRO A 42 -13.40 0.13 -10.61
CA PRO A 42 -13.91 -1.02 -11.34
C PRO A 42 -13.58 -1.00 -12.84
N ARG A 43 -13.52 0.18 -13.46
CA ARG A 43 -13.10 0.31 -14.87
C ARG A 43 -11.62 -0.07 -15.07
N VAL A 44 -10.76 0.34 -14.15
CA VAL A 44 -9.33 0.01 -14.15
C VAL A 44 -9.16 -1.50 -13.91
N PHE A 45 -9.92 -2.07 -12.96
CA PHE A 45 -9.92 -3.50 -12.72
C PHE A 45 -10.36 -4.32 -13.93
N ARG A 46 -11.47 -3.94 -14.57
CA ARG A 46 -11.93 -4.60 -15.78
C ARG A 46 -10.85 -4.59 -16.87
N SER A 47 -10.24 -3.43 -17.10
CA SER A 47 -9.16 -3.27 -18.07
C SER A 47 -7.94 -4.14 -17.72
N ALA A 48 -7.58 -4.24 -16.44
CA ALA A 48 -6.49 -5.10 -15.99
C ALA A 48 -6.82 -6.59 -16.13
N ALA A 49 -8.05 -7.00 -15.82
CA ALA A 49 -8.51 -8.37 -15.97
C ALA A 49 -8.53 -8.82 -17.43
N GLU A 50 -9.04 -7.96 -18.32
CA GLU A 50 -9.12 -8.22 -19.76
C GLU A 50 -7.75 -8.18 -20.44
N SER A 51 -6.89 -7.20 -20.14
CA SER A 51 -5.55 -7.10 -20.72
C SER A 51 -4.53 -8.05 -20.11
N GLY A 52 -4.79 -8.53 -18.88
CA GLY A 52 -3.86 -9.32 -18.10
C GLY A 52 -2.76 -8.53 -17.40
N TYR A 53 -2.84 -7.19 -17.37
CA TYR A 53 -1.85 -6.34 -16.72
C TYR A 53 -2.49 -5.20 -15.93
N ILE A 54 -2.00 -4.95 -14.72
CA ILE A 54 -2.22 -3.68 -14.04
C ILE A 54 -1.27 -2.66 -14.67
N THR A 55 -1.85 -1.63 -15.27
CA THR A 55 -1.10 -0.61 -15.98
C THR A 55 -0.96 0.62 -15.07
N PRO A 56 0.27 1.10 -14.84
CA PRO A 56 0.50 2.24 -13.97
C PRO A 56 -0.04 3.53 -14.60
N GLU A 57 -0.33 4.52 -13.77
CA GLU A 57 -0.87 5.82 -14.18
C GLU A 57 0.12 6.96 -13.91
N PHE A 58 0.03 8.06 -14.65
CA PHE A 58 0.92 9.20 -14.46
C PHE A 58 0.65 9.89 -13.12
N CYS A 59 1.66 9.90 -12.25
CA CYS A 59 1.62 10.63 -10.99
C CYS A 59 2.23 12.04 -11.16
N PRO A 60 1.46 13.12 -10.90
CA PRO A 60 1.96 14.49 -11.03
C PRO A 60 2.99 14.86 -9.96
N LEU A 61 2.93 14.26 -8.77
CA LEU A 61 3.86 14.55 -7.67
C LEU A 61 5.27 14.02 -7.97
N PHE A 62 5.37 12.79 -8.45
CA PHE A 62 6.65 12.15 -8.80
C PHE A 62 7.06 12.34 -10.26
N LYS A 63 6.17 12.88 -11.10
CA LYS A 63 6.36 13.05 -12.56
C LYS A 63 6.78 11.74 -13.25
N LYS A 64 6.18 10.62 -12.83
CA LYS A 64 6.45 9.27 -13.29
C LYS A 64 5.16 8.47 -13.40
N THR A 65 5.15 7.43 -14.22
CA THR A 65 4.03 6.49 -14.33
C THR A 65 4.17 5.39 -13.27
N LEU A 66 3.27 5.37 -12.28
CA LEU A 66 3.39 4.58 -11.05
C LEU A 66 2.10 3.85 -10.70
N THR A 67 2.23 2.79 -9.89
CA THR A 67 1.13 2.09 -9.20
C THR A 67 1.41 2.10 -7.70
N TYR A 68 0.40 2.26 -6.87
CA TYR A 68 0.54 2.34 -5.41
C TYR A 68 -0.08 1.12 -4.74
N CYS A 69 0.64 0.49 -3.82
CA CYS A 69 0.09 -0.55 -2.96
C CYS A 69 0.47 -0.31 -1.51
N PHE A 70 -0.37 -0.79 -0.61
CA PHE A 70 -0.23 -0.61 0.82
C PHE A 70 -0.02 -1.96 1.51
N TYR A 71 0.80 -1.96 2.55
CA TYR A 71 1.12 -3.16 3.29
C TYR A 71 -0.09 -3.59 4.13
N GLY A 72 -0.60 -4.79 3.90
CA GLY A 72 -1.71 -5.38 4.63
C GLY A 72 -3.09 -4.85 4.27
N ARG A 73 -3.27 -3.53 4.16
CA ARG A 73 -4.58 -2.86 4.22
C ARG A 73 -4.99 -2.24 2.88
N PRO A 74 -6.29 -2.23 2.51
CA PRO A 74 -6.79 -1.57 1.31
C PRO A 74 -6.93 -0.05 1.51
N ALA A 75 -5.81 0.64 1.76
CA ALA A 75 -5.81 2.03 2.23
C ALA A 75 -6.11 3.07 1.14
N TYR A 76 -6.15 2.72 -0.15
CA TYR A 76 -6.50 3.69 -1.19
C TYR A 76 -7.98 4.09 -1.15
N ARG A 77 -8.26 5.41 -1.14
CA ARG A 77 -9.61 5.99 -1.08
C ARG A 77 -9.99 6.61 -2.42
N PHE A 78 -11.24 6.38 -2.85
CA PHE A 78 -11.79 7.04 -4.04
C PHE A 78 -12.45 8.35 -3.64
N ASP A 79 -12.12 9.41 -4.38
CA ASP A 79 -12.75 10.72 -4.25
C ASP A 79 -14.10 10.75 -5.00
N TYR A 80 -15.00 9.85 -4.60
CA TYR A 80 -16.38 9.80 -5.10
C TYR A 80 -17.34 9.71 -3.92
N ASP A 81 -17.94 10.86 -3.62
CA ASP A 81 -18.87 11.04 -2.51
C ASP A 81 -20.34 10.76 -2.88
N GLY A 82 -20.57 10.32 -4.12
CA GLY A 82 -21.91 9.96 -4.59
C GLY A 82 -22.36 8.61 -4.04
N ALA A 83 -23.66 8.47 -3.74
CA ALA A 83 -24.25 7.16 -3.50
C ALA A 83 -24.05 6.28 -4.75
N MET A 84 -23.54 5.06 -4.55
CA MET A 84 -23.41 4.13 -5.65
C MET A 84 -24.80 3.63 -6.07
N ARG A 85 -25.16 3.92 -7.32
CA ARG A 85 -26.43 3.46 -7.92
C ARG A 85 -26.40 2.00 -8.32
N ALA A 86 -25.20 1.45 -8.55
CA ALA A 86 -24.96 0.05 -8.90
C ALA A 86 -23.63 -0.41 -8.31
N GLY A 87 -23.55 -1.67 -7.86
CA GLY A 87 -22.30 -2.24 -7.32
C GLY A 87 -21.20 -2.45 -8.36
N LEU A 88 -21.53 -2.30 -9.65
CA LEU A 88 -20.56 -2.16 -10.73
C LEU A 88 -19.59 -0.97 -10.54
N TRP A 89 -19.94 0.00 -9.69
CA TRP A 89 -19.08 1.14 -9.36
C TRP A 89 -18.22 0.93 -8.10
N ALA A 90 -18.36 -0.22 -7.43
CA ALA A 90 -17.57 -0.51 -6.24
C ALA A 90 -16.16 -0.96 -6.63
N PRO A 91 -15.16 -0.62 -5.81
CA PRO A 91 -13.77 -0.92 -6.13
C PRO A 91 -13.44 -2.40 -6.03
N SER A 92 -12.41 -2.81 -6.75
CA SER A 92 -11.81 -4.14 -6.59
C SER A 92 -10.43 -4.00 -5.96
N VAL A 93 -9.99 -5.04 -5.26
CA VAL A 93 -8.67 -5.08 -4.63
C VAL A 93 -7.88 -6.25 -5.21
N VAL A 94 -6.61 -5.99 -5.49
CA VAL A 94 -5.62 -7.00 -5.81
C VAL A 94 -4.71 -7.18 -4.60
N ILE A 95 -4.61 -8.42 -4.13
CA ILE A 95 -3.69 -8.81 -3.07
C ILE A 95 -2.52 -9.53 -3.74
N PHE A 96 -1.32 -9.02 -3.57
CA PHE A 96 -0.14 -9.51 -4.27
C PHE A 96 0.66 -10.51 -3.45
N GLU A 97 1.38 -11.37 -4.17
CA GLU A 97 2.50 -12.14 -3.62
C GLU A 97 3.72 -11.24 -3.37
N PRO A 98 4.63 -11.61 -2.45
CA PRO A 98 5.85 -10.84 -2.18
C PRO A 98 6.75 -10.59 -3.40
N THR A 99 6.63 -11.44 -4.42
CA THR A 99 7.32 -11.27 -5.72
C THR A 99 7.06 -9.91 -6.37
N ILE A 100 5.96 -9.24 -6.04
CA ILE A 100 5.63 -7.90 -6.53
C ILE A 100 6.70 -6.85 -6.19
N GLU A 101 7.48 -7.05 -5.12
CA GLU A 101 8.57 -6.15 -4.73
C GLU A 101 9.68 -6.04 -5.79
N HIS A 102 9.69 -6.93 -6.79
CA HIS A 102 10.53 -6.79 -7.97
C HIS A 102 10.21 -5.54 -8.81
N TYR A 103 8.98 -5.05 -8.73
CA TYR A 103 8.52 -3.81 -9.37
C TYR A 103 8.65 -2.58 -8.47
N GLY A 104 9.08 -2.76 -7.21
CA GLY A 104 9.22 -1.67 -6.24
C GLY A 104 10.22 -0.61 -6.69
N VAL A 105 9.82 0.66 -6.52
CA VAL A 105 10.63 1.85 -6.82
C VAL A 105 10.89 2.66 -5.56
N LEU A 106 9.89 2.79 -4.68
CA LEU A 106 9.98 3.50 -3.40
C LEU A 106 9.17 2.75 -2.34
N LEU A 107 9.58 2.88 -1.08
CA LEU A 107 8.87 2.34 0.08
C LEU A 107 8.95 3.33 1.23
N HIS A 108 7.81 3.64 1.86
CA HIS A 108 7.70 4.60 2.96
C HIS A 108 6.77 4.07 4.04
N PRO A 109 6.95 4.48 5.31
CA PRO A 109 6.09 4.06 6.41
C PRO A 109 4.69 4.69 6.40
N PHE A 110 4.37 5.51 5.40
CA PHE A 110 3.12 6.24 5.24
C PHE A 110 2.84 6.60 3.77
N ASP A 111 1.61 7.06 3.45
CA ASP A 111 1.23 7.61 2.13
C ASP A 111 2.14 8.80 1.74
N SER A 112 3.00 8.59 0.74
CA SER A 112 3.97 9.59 0.30
C SER A 112 3.33 10.77 -0.43
N GLY A 113 2.15 10.60 -1.02
CA GLY A 113 1.40 11.68 -1.65
C GLY A 113 0.85 12.67 -0.62
N ALA A 114 0.36 12.17 0.51
CA ALA A 114 -0.08 12.99 1.63
C ALA A 114 1.08 13.77 2.27
N PHE A 115 2.27 13.15 2.38
CA PHE A 115 3.49 13.84 2.81
C PHE A 115 3.85 15.00 1.86
N LEU A 116 3.97 14.71 0.55
CA LEU A 116 4.38 15.70 -0.46
C LEU A 116 3.38 16.84 -0.64
N SER A 117 2.09 16.61 -0.34
CA SER A 117 1.05 17.64 -0.32
C SER A 117 0.97 18.44 1.00
N GLY A 118 1.81 18.12 1.98
CA GLY A 118 1.91 18.84 3.24
C GLY A 118 0.85 18.47 4.28
N ARG A 119 0.10 17.36 4.09
CA ARG A 119 -0.94 16.92 5.03
C ARG A 119 -0.39 16.45 6.39
N TYR A 120 0.90 16.12 6.45
CA TYR A 120 1.55 15.63 7.67
C TYR A 120 2.33 16.70 8.45
N ARG A 121 2.17 18.00 8.11
CA ARG A 121 2.93 19.10 8.75
C ARG A 121 2.68 19.25 10.26
N SER A 122 1.59 18.71 10.78
CA SER A 122 1.30 18.71 12.22
C SER A 122 2.27 17.80 13.01
N TRP A 123 2.74 16.71 12.40
CA TRP A 123 3.61 15.72 13.04
C TRP A 123 5.04 15.73 12.49
N ILE A 124 5.18 16.05 11.21
CA ILE A 124 6.47 16.06 10.52
C ILE A 124 6.85 17.49 10.14
N PRO A 125 7.85 18.08 10.84
CA PRO A 125 8.34 19.41 10.53
C PRO A 125 8.80 19.54 9.07
N SER A 126 8.61 20.73 8.48
CA SER A 126 8.93 21.01 7.06
C SER A 126 10.42 20.87 6.69
N GLN A 127 11.31 20.72 7.68
CA GLN A 127 12.74 20.51 7.48
C GLN A 127 13.07 19.09 7.01
N PHE A 128 12.16 18.13 7.20
CA PHE A 128 12.34 16.77 6.71
C PHE A 128 12.05 16.66 5.21
N ASP A 129 12.85 15.85 4.53
CA ASP A 129 12.62 15.41 3.15
C ASP A 129 11.98 14.01 3.18
N LEU A 130 11.21 13.67 2.14
CA LEU A 130 10.60 12.34 2.03
C LEU A 130 11.65 11.21 2.15
N ARG A 131 12.86 11.43 1.61
CA ARG A 131 13.98 10.48 1.67
C ARG A 131 14.48 10.21 3.07
N ASP A 132 14.21 11.08 4.04
CA ASP A 132 14.58 10.85 5.44
C ASP A 132 13.74 9.70 6.06
N PHE A 133 12.63 9.31 5.41
CA PHE A 133 11.76 8.21 5.81
C PHE A 133 11.78 7.03 4.82
N GLU A 134 12.59 7.07 3.77
CA GLU A 134 12.63 6.02 2.75
C GLU A 134 13.14 4.71 3.34
N LEU A 135 12.43 3.61 3.08
CA LEU A 135 12.78 2.27 3.52
C LEU A 135 13.33 1.47 2.33
N PRO A 136 14.27 0.55 2.55
CA PRO A 136 14.74 -0.33 1.49
C PRO A 136 13.70 -1.37 1.11
N LEU A 137 13.68 -1.70 -0.18
CA LEU A 137 12.86 -2.76 -0.76
C LEU A 137 13.49 -4.14 -0.50
N ARG A 138 12.68 -5.20 -0.52
CA ARG A 138 13.15 -6.61 -0.56
C ARG A 138 13.98 -7.06 0.64
N CYS A 139 13.75 -6.49 1.82
CA CYS A 139 14.50 -6.81 3.04
C CYS A 139 13.64 -6.87 4.31
N GLY A 140 12.32 -7.09 4.17
CA GLY A 140 11.41 -7.19 5.32
C GLY A 140 11.16 -5.88 6.08
N ALA A 141 11.62 -4.74 5.56
CA ALA A 141 11.45 -3.44 6.22
C ALA A 141 9.99 -3.11 6.62
N PRO A 142 8.95 -3.44 5.84
CA PRO A 142 7.56 -3.23 6.27
C PRO A 142 7.19 -4.01 7.53
N ALA A 143 7.61 -5.29 7.63
CA ALA A 143 7.35 -6.11 8.81
C ALA A 143 8.10 -5.57 10.04
N LYS A 144 9.33 -5.07 9.86
CA LYS A 144 10.07 -4.40 10.94
C LYS A 144 9.39 -3.12 11.40
N CYS A 145 8.85 -2.32 10.48
CA CYS A 145 8.05 -1.15 10.84
C CYS A 145 6.83 -1.55 11.67
N VAL A 146 6.09 -2.58 11.24
CA VAL A 146 4.96 -3.10 12.01
C VAL A 146 5.39 -3.53 13.41
N ARG A 147 6.48 -4.30 13.53
CA ARG A 147 7.02 -4.70 14.84
C ARG A 147 7.39 -3.52 15.71
N ALA A 148 8.11 -2.55 15.16
CA ALA A 148 8.65 -1.41 15.87
C ALA A 148 7.57 -0.46 16.40
N PHE A 149 6.51 -0.25 15.62
CA PHE A 149 5.51 0.77 15.88
C PHE A 149 4.18 0.23 16.40
N TYR A 150 3.85 -1.04 16.13
CA TYR A 150 2.57 -1.66 16.51
C TYR A 150 2.76 -2.94 17.33
N GLY A 151 3.95 -3.55 17.31
CA GLY A 151 4.27 -4.77 18.05
C GLY A 151 3.80 -6.07 17.38
N SER A 152 2.65 -6.06 16.69
CA SER A 152 2.10 -7.21 15.96
C SER A 152 1.32 -6.78 14.73
N ASN A 153 1.09 -7.73 13.81
CA ASN A 153 0.24 -7.50 12.63
C ASN A 153 -1.21 -7.16 13.01
N GLU A 154 -1.75 -7.78 14.07
CA GLU A 154 -3.10 -7.49 14.57
C GLU A 154 -3.23 -6.03 15.01
N ASN A 155 -2.27 -5.53 15.80
CA ASN A 155 -2.26 -4.15 16.26
C ASN A 155 -2.12 -3.16 15.09
N TYR A 156 -1.27 -3.47 14.10
CA TYR A 156 -1.15 -2.68 12.89
C TYR A 156 -2.45 -2.62 12.09
N TRP A 157 -3.14 -3.77 11.98
CA TRP A 157 -4.42 -3.86 11.28
C TRP A 157 -5.47 -2.92 11.85
N VAL A 158 -5.63 -2.93 13.18
CA VAL A 158 -6.62 -2.11 13.89
C VAL A 158 -6.14 -0.69 14.21
N GLY A 159 -4.90 -0.34 13.83
CA GLY A 159 -4.32 0.98 14.06
C GLY A 159 -3.94 1.26 15.53
N ASN A 160 -3.71 0.22 16.33
CA ASN A 160 -3.34 0.34 17.74
C ASN A 160 -1.81 0.45 17.88
N ALA A 161 -1.27 1.68 17.82
CA ALA A 161 0.15 1.95 17.93
C ALA A 161 0.70 1.68 19.35
N LEU A 162 1.99 1.36 19.44
CA LEU A 162 2.72 1.31 20.70
C LEU A 162 2.88 2.73 21.25
N ARG A 163 2.70 2.89 22.57
CA ARG A 163 2.85 4.20 23.23
C ARG A 163 4.25 4.80 23.10
N SER A 164 5.27 3.96 22.96
CA SER A 164 6.65 4.39 22.79
C SER A 164 7.45 3.29 22.10
N PRO A 165 8.04 3.53 20.93
CA PRO A 165 8.97 2.61 20.29
C PRO A 165 10.24 2.44 21.15
N LEU A 166 10.82 1.24 21.12
CA LEU A 166 12.02 0.93 21.93
C LEU A 166 13.22 1.78 21.50
N ASN A 167 13.96 2.36 22.46
CA ASN A 167 15.21 3.09 22.19
C ASN A 167 15.08 4.24 21.16
N CYS A 168 13.99 5.02 21.21
CA CYS A 168 13.75 6.13 20.27
C CYS A 168 14.37 7.49 20.69
N SER A 169 15.20 7.52 21.74
CA SER A 169 15.76 8.78 22.25
C SER A 169 16.76 9.39 21.25
N GLY A 170 16.49 10.61 20.79
CA GLY A 170 17.31 11.31 19.79
C GLY A 170 17.00 10.92 18.33
N GLU A 171 16.12 9.93 18.12
CA GLU A 171 15.71 9.46 16.79
C GLU A 171 14.51 10.27 16.29
N LEU A 172 14.80 11.40 15.64
CA LEU A 172 13.77 12.39 15.27
C LEU A 172 12.74 11.83 14.27
N GLU A 173 13.18 11.05 13.28
CA GLU A 173 12.31 10.42 12.29
C GLU A 173 11.39 9.38 12.94
N VAL A 174 11.91 8.61 13.91
CA VAL A 174 11.13 7.64 14.68
C VAL A 174 10.09 8.34 15.53
N ALA A 175 10.48 9.43 16.21
CA ALA A 175 9.56 10.24 17.00
C ALA A 175 8.45 10.85 16.14
N ALA A 176 8.76 11.38 14.96
CA ALA A 176 7.78 11.96 14.05
C ALA A 176 6.77 10.92 13.53
N VAL A 177 7.24 9.73 13.15
CA VAL A 177 6.34 8.62 12.75
C VAL A 177 5.49 8.17 13.93
N SER A 178 6.10 7.98 15.10
CA SER A 178 5.41 7.53 16.32
C SER A 178 4.31 8.50 16.75
N ASP A 179 4.58 9.80 16.68
CA ASP A 179 3.61 10.85 17.00
C ASP A 179 2.43 10.83 16.03
N MET A 180 2.72 10.77 14.72
CA MET A 180 1.70 10.70 13.66
C MET A 180 0.77 9.50 13.79
N ILE A 181 1.31 8.31 14.09
CA ILE A 181 0.50 7.09 14.17
C ILE A 181 -0.26 6.96 15.50
N SER A 182 0.21 7.62 16.56
CA SER A 182 -0.41 7.59 17.89
C SER A 182 -1.47 8.67 18.05
N ASP A 183 -1.45 9.69 17.20
CA ASP A 183 -2.47 10.72 17.21
C ASP A 183 -3.83 10.10 16.84
N LEU A 184 -4.84 10.36 17.67
CA LEU A 184 -6.23 9.95 17.46
C LEU A 184 -7.09 11.12 16.94
N ALA A 185 -6.56 12.34 16.96
CA ALA A 185 -7.17 13.48 16.29
C ALA A 185 -7.02 13.27 14.77
N GLY A 186 -8.14 12.98 14.11
CA GLY A 186 -8.20 12.61 12.69
C GLY A 186 -8.18 13.78 11.70
N ASP A 187 -7.60 14.92 12.05
CA ASP A 187 -7.60 16.13 11.20
C ASP A 187 -6.20 16.76 11.24
N PRO A 188 -5.53 17.03 10.09
CA PRO A 188 -6.03 17.02 8.70
C PRO A 188 -5.74 15.76 7.87
N ALA A 189 -5.21 14.69 8.46
CA ALA A 189 -4.90 13.46 7.75
C ALA A 189 -5.88 12.33 8.10
N ASP A 190 -6.34 11.61 7.07
CA ASP A 190 -7.15 10.41 7.24
C ASP A 190 -6.31 9.20 7.72
N ASP A 191 -6.96 8.05 7.88
CA ASP A 191 -6.36 6.82 8.41
C ASP A 191 -5.25 6.22 7.54
N ARG A 192 -5.05 6.73 6.31
CA ARG A 192 -3.93 6.32 5.43
C ARG A 192 -2.56 6.72 5.97
N ARG A 193 -2.50 7.67 6.90
CA ARG A 193 -1.26 8.00 7.62
C ARG A 193 -0.66 6.79 8.35
N LEU A 194 -1.48 5.78 8.63
CA LEU A 194 -1.10 4.56 9.33
C LEU A 194 -0.61 3.45 8.37
N ALA A 195 -0.67 3.65 7.04
CA ALA A 195 -0.44 2.59 6.07
C ALA A 195 0.95 2.71 5.42
N ILE A 196 1.76 1.66 5.55
CA ILE A 196 3.05 1.55 4.87
C ILE A 196 2.79 1.44 3.37
N GLU A 197 3.42 2.30 2.57
CA GLU A 197 3.19 2.44 1.14
C GLU A 197 4.40 1.97 0.34
N MET A 198 4.18 1.10 -0.65
CA MET A 198 5.13 0.81 -1.71
C MET A 198 4.64 1.37 -3.04
N VAL A 199 5.54 2.06 -3.73
CA VAL A 199 5.35 2.57 -5.09
C VAL A 199 5.99 1.61 -6.06
N LEU A 200 5.20 1.16 -7.03
CA LEU A 200 5.60 0.23 -8.08
C LEU A 200 5.77 0.96 -9.41
N GLY A 201 6.75 0.52 -10.20
CA GLY A 201 7.01 0.99 -11.55
C GLY A 201 6.70 -0.09 -12.60
N GLY A 202 6.28 0.32 -13.79
CA GLY A 202 6.03 -0.60 -14.90
C GLY A 202 4.69 -1.35 -14.82
N ARG A 203 4.42 -2.17 -15.84
CA ARG A 203 3.19 -2.96 -15.94
C ARG A 203 3.34 -4.24 -15.12
N ILE A 204 2.36 -4.54 -14.28
CA ILE A 204 2.37 -5.71 -13.40
C ILE A 204 1.51 -6.81 -14.00
N PRO A 205 2.04 -8.03 -14.24
CA PRO A 205 1.23 -9.13 -14.73
C PRO A 205 0.14 -9.54 -13.72
N LEU A 206 -1.09 -9.68 -14.20
CA LEU A 206 -2.22 -10.16 -13.40
C LEU A 206 -2.32 -11.69 -13.55
N ASN A 207 -1.44 -12.42 -12.86
CA ASN A 207 -1.34 -13.89 -12.84
C ASN A 207 -0.91 -14.41 -11.45
N ARG A 208 -0.79 -15.73 -11.25
CA ARG A 208 -0.47 -16.32 -9.92
C ARG A 208 0.93 -16.11 -9.39
N GLU A 209 1.87 -15.74 -10.27
CA GLU A 209 3.22 -15.44 -9.83
C GLU A 209 3.24 -14.16 -8.96
N TYR A 210 2.38 -13.19 -9.31
CA TYR A 210 2.32 -11.88 -8.64
C TYR A 210 1.06 -11.67 -7.82
N VAL A 211 -0.04 -12.35 -8.14
CA VAL A 211 -1.35 -12.13 -7.51
C VAL A 211 -1.74 -13.31 -6.64
N ARG A 212 -1.85 -13.01 -5.34
CA ARG A 212 -2.31 -13.95 -4.33
C ARG A 212 -3.82 -14.15 -4.38
N ALA A 213 -4.57 -13.07 -4.47
CA ALA A 213 -6.04 -13.11 -4.50
C ALA A 213 -6.62 -11.83 -5.10
N LEU A 214 -7.88 -11.93 -5.54
CA LEU A 214 -8.72 -10.79 -5.88
C LEU A 214 -9.82 -10.66 -4.85
N VAL A 215 -10.14 -9.43 -4.45
CA VAL A 215 -11.35 -9.11 -3.68
C VAL A 215 -12.23 -8.23 -4.56
N VAL A 216 -13.44 -8.70 -4.86
CA VAL A 216 -14.36 -8.01 -5.79
C VAL A 216 -15.73 -7.80 -5.16
N PRO A 217 -16.51 -6.83 -5.64
CA PRO A 217 -17.95 -6.76 -5.35
C PRO A 217 -18.63 -8.10 -5.69
N ASP A 218 -19.55 -8.55 -4.84
CA ASP A 218 -20.36 -9.76 -5.07
C ASP A 218 -21.07 -9.75 -6.44
N GLN A 219 -21.56 -8.59 -6.86
CA GLN A 219 -22.17 -8.37 -8.18
C GLN A 219 -21.22 -8.60 -9.36
N LEU A 220 -19.89 -8.55 -9.15
CA LEU A 220 -18.88 -8.81 -10.18
C LEU A 220 -18.34 -10.24 -10.16
N LYS A 221 -18.68 -11.05 -9.15
CA LYS A 221 -18.13 -12.40 -8.98
C LYS A 221 -18.36 -13.30 -10.20
N THR A 222 -19.48 -13.12 -10.89
CA THR A 222 -19.88 -13.92 -12.06
C THR A 222 -19.58 -13.25 -13.40
N ALA A 223 -18.90 -12.10 -13.41
CA ALA A 223 -18.51 -11.46 -14.66
C ALA A 223 -17.42 -12.26 -15.37
N ASP A 224 -17.52 -12.41 -16.69
CA ASP A 224 -16.61 -13.25 -17.49
C ASP A 224 -15.13 -12.93 -17.26
N TYR A 225 -14.75 -11.65 -17.17
CA TYR A 225 -13.37 -11.24 -16.93
C TYR A 225 -12.87 -11.63 -15.52
N VAL A 226 -13.76 -11.75 -14.53
CA VAL A 226 -13.43 -12.26 -13.19
C VAL A 226 -13.31 -13.78 -13.22
N LEU A 227 -14.27 -14.47 -13.86
CA LEU A 227 -14.24 -15.92 -14.00
C LEU A 227 -12.98 -16.40 -14.74
N ARG A 228 -12.52 -15.69 -15.77
CA ARG A 228 -11.24 -15.98 -16.42
C ARG A 228 -10.05 -15.84 -15.48
N CYS A 229 -10.01 -14.78 -14.66
CA CYS A 229 -8.98 -14.66 -13.63
C CYS A 229 -9.03 -15.83 -12.64
N GLN A 230 -10.23 -16.26 -12.24
CA GLN A 230 -10.41 -17.35 -11.29
C GLN A 230 -10.00 -18.70 -11.85
N TYR A 231 -10.51 -19.07 -13.02
CA TYR A 231 -10.40 -20.44 -13.54
C TYR A 231 -9.25 -20.62 -14.52
N GLU A 232 -9.03 -19.66 -15.42
CA GLU A 232 -7.94 -19.77 -16.41
C GLU A 232 -6.60 -19.39 -15.79
N LYS A 233 -6.60 -18.33 -14.97
CA LYS A 233 -5.38 -17.88 -14.28
C LYS A 233 -5.24 -18.47 -12.87
N ASN A 234 -6.19 -19.27 -12.40
CA ASN A 234 -6.15 -19.92 -11.07
C ASN A 234 -6.06 -18.94 -9.88
N ILE A 235 -6.55 -17.69 -10.01
CA ILE A 235 -6.47 -16.68 -8.94
C ILE A 235 -7.68 -16.79 -8.01
N PRO A 236 -7.51 -17.05 -6.70
CA PRO A 236 -8.60 -17.04 -5.73
C PRO A 236 -9.37 -15.71 -5.76
N VAL A 237 -10.70 -15.80 -5.79
CA VAL A 237 -11.59 -14.64 -5.78
C VAL A 237 -12.44 -14.66 -4.51
N PHE A 238 -12.29 -13.62 -3.71
CA PHE A 238 -13.12 -13.31 -2.56
C PHE A 238 -14.12 -12.23 -2.96
N ALA A 239 -15.32 -12.31 -2.42
CA ALA A 239 -16.37 -11.34 -2.71
C ALA A 239 -16.81 -10.63 -1.43
N TYR A 240 -16.99 -9.32 -1.51
CA TYR A 240 -17.62 -8.54 -0.45
C TYR A 240 -18.99 -8.04 -0.91
N ARG A 241 -19.89 -7.87 0.07
CA ARG A 241 -21.27 -7.51 -0.22
C ARG A 241 -21.39 -6.03 -0.56
N VAL A 242 -22.14 -5.73 -1.61
CA VAL A 242 -22.49 -4.34 -1.96
C VAL A 242 -23.96 -4.07 -1.66
N TYR A 243 -24.21 -2.99 -0.93
CA TYR A 243 -25.54 -2.52 -0.59
C TYR A 243 -25.93 -1.34 -1.48
N PRO A 244 -27.12 -1.37 -2.11
CA PRO A 244 -27.60 -0.22 -2.89
C PRO A 244 -27.67 1.05 -2.05
N ARG A 245 -27.40 2.20 -2.68
CA ARG A 245 -27.49 3.54 -2.07
C ARG A 245 -26.46 3.84 -0.97
N LYS A 246 -25.51 2.94 -0.75
CA LYS A 246 -24.33 3.19 0.08
C LYS A 246 -23.21 3.82 -0.76
N THR A 247 -22.44 4.70 -0.13
CA THR A 247 -21.26 5.35 -0.71
C THR A 247 -20.07 4.39 -0.75
N ILE A 248 -18.98 4.76 -1.44
CA ILE A 248 -17.76 3.95 -1.44
C ILE A 248 -17.16 3.88 -0.03
N ILE A 249 -17.16 4.98 0.71
CA ILE A 249 -16.61 5.03 2.06
C ILE A 249 -17.37 4.10 3.02
N GLU A 250 -18.69 4.01 2.90
CA GLU A 250 -19.49 3.07 3.68
C GLU A 250 -19.20 1.60 3.33
N HIS A 251 -18.70 1.30 2.13
CA HIS A 251 -18.27 -0.04 1.76
C HIS A 251 -16.86 -0.39 2.20
N GLN A 252 -16.07 0.58 2.66
CA GLN A 252 -14.69 0.33 3.08
C GLN A 252 -14.61 -0.79 4.12
N ALA A 253 -15.46 -0.76 5.15
CA ALA A 253 -15.42 -1.75 6.22
C ALA A 253 -15.58 -3.19 5.68
N TYR A 254 -16.45 -3.40 4.68
CA TYR A 254 -16.64 -4.71 4.04
C TYR A 254 -15.43 -5.13 3.19
N ILE A 255 -14.79 -4.17 2.52
CA ILE A 255 -13.55 -4.40 1.77
C ILE A 255 -12.44 -4.80 2.74
N GLU A 256 -12.25 -4.04 3.82
CA GLU A 256 -11.25 -4.30 4.86
C GLU A 256 -11.47 -5.66 5.52
N GLU A 257 -12.70 -5.98 5.94
CA GLU A 257 -13.01 -7.28 6.53
C GLU A 257 -12.69 -8.43 5.57
N THR A 258 -12.97 -8.25 4.27
CA THR A 258 -12.69 -9.28 3.26
C THR A 258 -11.19 -9.41 2.99
N VAL A 259 -10.44 -8.31 2.95
CA VAL A 259 -8.96 -8.35 2.84
C VAL A 259 -8.35 -8.99 4.10
N ARG A 260 -8.88 -8.67 5.29
CA ARG A 260 -8.45 -9.29 6.57
C ARG A 260 -8.59 -10.80 6.51
N LYS A 261 -9.75 -11.31 6.06
CA LYS A 261 -9.98 -12.76 5.87
C LYS A 261 -8.94 -13.40 4.97
N VAL A 262 -8.50 -12.70 3.90
CA VAL A 262 -7.42 -13.22 3.06
C VAL A 262 -6.09 -13.29 3.83
N GLN A 263 -5.75 -12.28 4.64
CA GLN A 263 -4.54 -12.32 5.47
C GLN A 263 -4.61 -13.42 6.54
N GLU A 264 -5.77 -13.66 7.16
CA GLU A 264 -6.02 -14.73 8.14
C GLU A 264 -5.84 -16.13 7.50
N VAL A 265 -6.42 -16.35 6.31
CA VAL A 265 -6.22 -17.60 5.54
C VAL A 265 -4.74 -17.83 5.20
N ASN A 266 -3.96 -16.76 5.06
CA ASN A 266 -2.52 -16.84 4.85
C ASN A 266 -1.72 -16.98 6.15
N GLY A 267 -2.35 -16.94 7.32
CA GLY A 267 -1.71 -16.97 8.63
C GLY A 267 -0.81 -15.77 8.91
N ALA A 268 -1.14 -14.60 8.33
CA ALA A 268 -0.44 -13.34 8.59
C ALA A 268 -1.11 -12.51 9.70
N ILE A 269 -2.36 -12.83 10.03
CA ILE A 269 -3.15 -12.36 11.17
C ILE A 269 -3.71 -13.61 11.83
#